data_AF-A0A2N2SL74-F1
#
_entry.id   AF-A0A2N2SL74-F1
#
_cell.length_a   1.000
_cell.length_b   1.000
_cell.length_c   1.000
_cell.angle_alpha   90.00
_cell.angle_beta   90.00
_cell.angle_gamma   90.00
#
_symmetry.space_group_name_H-M   'P 1'
#
loop_
_entity.id
_entity.type
_entity.pdbx_description
1 polymer ?
#
loop_
_entity_poly.entity_id
_entity_poly.type
_entity_poly.pdbx_seq_one_letter_code
_entity_poly.pdbx_strand_id
1 'polypeptide(L)'
;MSNAPSQSAPEAPAELSARHSPLDDVQALLVGTLFLALSISFFRDAGMLTGGTAGLAFLIHYAFDLPFGAAFFAINLPFYIFALRALGREFTLKTFCTVLLLSVCTEWLPSLLSIAHVDPVFAAIMGGLLAGTGLLML
;
A
#
# COMPACT_ATOMS: atom_id res chain seq x y z
N MET A 1 -3.04 58.69 31.64
CA MET A 1 -3.46 57.32 31.30
C MET A 1 -3.22 57.12 29.82
N SER A 2 -2.11 56.46 29.47
CA SER A 2 -1.64 56.24 28.09
C SER A 2 -2.28 54.96 27.55
N ASN A 3 -3.14 55.06 26.55
CA ASN A 3 -3.69 53.90 25.84
C ASN A 3 -2.59 53.32 24.93
N ALA A 4 -2.08 52.14 25.27
CA ALA A 4 -1.28 51.33 24.37
C ALA A 4 -2.17 50.73 23.27
N PRO A 5 -1.73 50.66 22.00
CA PRO A 5 -2.47 49.98 20.95
C PRO A 5 -2.45 48.46 21.18
N SER A 6 -3.63 47.86 21.22
CA SER A 6 -3.83 46.41 21.23
C SER A 6 -3.25 45.81 19.94
N GLN A 7 -2.08 45.19 20.03
CA GLN A 7 -1.50 44.40 18.95
C GLN A 7 -2.38 43.17 18.75
N SER A 8 -3.08 43.11 17.62
CA SER A 8 -3.79 41.91 17.18
C SER A 8 -2.79 40.79 16.92
N ALA A 9 -2.99 39.66 17.60
CA ALA A 9 -2.19 38.46 17.41
C ALA A 9 -2.16 38.04 15.92
N PRO A 10 -1.06 37.45 15.43
CA PRO A 10 -0.99 36.93 14.08
C PRO A 10 -2.05 35.83 13.90
N GLU A 11 -2.95 36.04 12.95
CA GLU A 11 -3.97 35.08 12.52
C GLU A 11 -3.25 33.82 12.03
N ALA A 12 -3.42 32.69 12.74
CA ALA A 12 -2.84 31.43 12.33
C ALA A 12 -3.32 31.09 10.91
N PRO A 13 -2.43 30.64 10.00
CA PRO A 13 -2.84 30.31 8.64
C PRO A 13 -3.92 29.24 8.71
N ALA A 14 -5.09 29.56 8.15
CA ALA A 14 -6.19 28.63 8.00
C ALA A 14 -5.66 27.37 7.31
N GLU A 15 -5.58 26.27 8.06
CA GLU A 15 -5.25 24.97 7.51
C GLU A 15 -6.30 24.67 6.44
N LEU A 16 -5.89 24.79 5.18
CA LEU A 16 -6.70 24.39 4.03
C LEU A 16 -6.93 22.89 4.18
N SER A 17 -8.03 22.52 4.84
CA SER A 17 -8.59 21.17 4.80
C SER A 17 -8.96 20.88 3.35
N ALA A 18 -7.97 20.41 2.59
CA ALA A 18 -8.16 19.90 1.25
C ALA A 18 -9.03 18.66 1.39
N ARG A 19 -10.33 18.84 1.29
CA ARG A 19 -11.28 17.73 1.23
C ARG A 19 -10.97 16.95 -0.04
N HIS A 20 -10.38 15.77 0.11
CA HIS A 20 -10.15 14.87 -1.01
C HIS A 20 -11.48 14.48 -1.65
N SER A 21 -11.52 14.49 -2.98
CA SER A 21 -12.65 13.95 -3.72
C SER A 21 -12.63 12.42 -3.61
N PRO A 22 -13.79 11.74 -3.58
CA PRO A 22 -13.82 10.28 -3.67
C PRO A 22 -13.13 9.74 -4.93
N LEU A 23 -13.00 10.56 -5.99
CA LEU A 23 -12.21 10.20 -7.17
C LEU A 23 -10.70 10.19 -6.90
N ASP A 24 -10.22 11.12 -6.07
CA ASP A 24 -8.81 11.18 -5.67
C ASP A 24 -8.45 9.94 -4.86
N ASP A 25 -9.34 9.52 -3.94
CA ASP A 25 -9.17 8.29 -3.15
C ASP A 25 -9.11 7.04 -4.03
N VAL A 26 -9.98 6.93 -5.03
CA VAL A 26 -9.98 5.79 -5.98
C VAL A 26 -8.71 5.79 -6.82
N GLN A 27 -8.26 6.96 -7.29
CA GLN A 27 -7.01 7.07 -8.03
C GLN A 27 -5.82 6.67 -7.17
N ALA A 28 -5.77 7.13 -5.92
CA ALA A 28 -4.72 6.78 -4.97
C ALA A 28 -4.69 5.27 -4.71
N LEU A 29 -5.85 4.64 -4.53
CA LEU A 29 -5.99 3.19 -4.37
C LEU A 29 -5.44 2.42 -5.57
N LEU A 30 -5.80 2.83 -6.79
CA LEU A 30 -5.36 2.17 -8.02
C LEU A 30 -3.85 2.32 -8.24
N VAL A 31 -3.32 3.53 -8.11
CA VAL A 31 -1.89 3.80 -8.34
C VAL A 31 -1.04 3.17 -7.25
N GLY A 32 -1.45 3.29 -5.97
CA GLY A 32 -0.73 2.73 -4.84
C GLY A 32 -0.64 1.20 -4.90
N THR A 33 -1.75 0.52 -5.24
CA THR A 33 -1.75 -0.94 -5.41
C THR A 33 -0.94 -1.39 -6.63
N LEU A 34 -0.93 -0.63 -7.73
CA LEU A 34 -0.08 -0.93 -8.88
C LEU A 34 1.41 -0.81 -8.53
N PHE A 35 1.80 0.23 -7.79
CA PHE A 35 3.18 0.41 -7.31
C PHE A 35 3.61 -0.73 -6.39
N LEU A 36 2.74 -1.14 -5.46
CA LEU A 36 2.99 -2.31 -4.62
C LEU A 36 3.06 -3.61 -5.43
N ALA A 37 2.24 -3.77 -6.45
CA ALA A 37 2.29 -4.95 -7.31
C ALA A 37 3.61 -5.04 -8.09
N LEU A 38 4.09 -3.91 -8.63
CA LEU A 38 5.41 -3.81 -9.28
C LEU A 38 6.53 -4.11 -8.28
N SER A 39 6.47 -3.54 -7.08
CA SER A 39 7.41 -3.84 -5.99
C SER A 39 7.49 -5.33 -5.71
N ILE A 40 6.34 -5.99 -5.56
CA ILE A 40 6.25 -7.44 -5.33
C ILE A 40 6.86 -8.23 -6.49
N SER A 41 6.71 -7.76 -7.74
CA SER A 41 7.35 -8.38 -8.90
C SER A 41 8.89 -8.31 -8.81
N PHE A 42 9.45 -7.17 -8.42
CA PHE A 42 10.90 -7.02 -8.22
C PHE A 42 11.42 -7.92 -7.09
N PHE A 43 10.71 -7.96 -5.96
CA PHE A 43 11.10 -8.84 -4.85
C PHE A 43 10.99 -10.31 -5.21
N ARG A 44 9.97 -10.71 -5.97
CA ARG A 44 9.80 -12.08 -6.45
C ARG A 44 10.96 -12.50 -7.35
N ASP A 45 11.31 -11.67 -8.32
CA ASP A 45 12.39 -11.95 -9.29
C ASP A 45 13.76 -12.07 -8.59
N ALA A 46 14.00 -11.25 -7.57
CA ALA A 46 15.22 -11.30 -6.77
C ALA A 46 15.19 -12.36 -5.65
N GLY A 47 14.14 -13.18 -5.53
CA GLY A 47 13.99 -14.19 -4.48
C GLY A 47 13.95 -13.59 -3.06
N MET A 48 13.52 -12.34 -2.93
CA MET A 48 13.52 -11.60 -1.69
C MET A 48 12.22 -11.84 -0.91
N LEU A 49 12.31 -11.64 0.40
CA LEU A 49 11.17 -11.65 1.31
C LEU A 49 11.04 -10.30 2.01
N THR A 50 9.80 -9.84 2.13
CA THR A 50 9.44 -8.69 2.96
C THR A 50 9.08 -9.15 4.37
N GLY A 51 8.89 -8.21 5.30
CA GLY A 51 8.34 -8.50 6.62
C GLY A 51 6.81 -8.59 6.63
N GLY A 52 6.23 -9.05 7.74
CA GLY A 52 4.78 -9.01 7.99
C GLY A 52 3.97 -10.00 7.14
N THR A 53 2.73 -9.64 6.82
CA THR A 53 1.79 -10.51 6.08
C THR A 53 2.21 -10.75 4.63
N ALA A 54 2.82 -9.75 3.97
CA ALA A 54 3.37 -9.89 2.62
C ALA A 54 4.55 -10.88 2.61
N GLY A 55 5.43 -10.82 3.62
CA GLY A 55 6.51 -11.79 3.79
C GLY A 55 6.02 -13.22 3.97
N LEU A 56 4.97 -13.40 4.79
CA LEU A 56 4.33 -14.69 4.97
C LEU A 56 3.70 -15.21 3.67
N ALA A 57 3.11 -14.33 2.86
CA ALA A 57 2.60 -14.69 1.55
C ALA A 57 3.72 -15.14 0.59
N PHE A 58 4.89 -14.47 0.62
CA PHE A 58 6.07 -14.93 -0.11
C PHE A 58 6.54 -16.30 0.36
N LEU A 59 6.58 -16.56 1.67
CA LEU A 59 6.94 -17.88 2.19
C LEU A 59 6.00 -18.97 1.67
N ILE A 60 4.68 -18.74 1.70
CA ILE A 60 3.71 -19.70 1.18
C ILE A 60 3.89 -19.89 -0.33
N HIS A 61 4.10 -18.81 -1.08
CA HIS A 61 4.35 -18.86 -2.51
C HIS A 61 5.60 -19.68 -2.85
N TYR A 62 6.72 -19.45 -2.16
CA TYR A 62 7.97 -20.16 -2.40
C TYR A 62 7.98 -21.60 -1.87
N ALA A 63 7.22 -21.91 -0.81
CA ALA A 63 7.20 -23.24 -0.20
C ALA A 63 6.19 -24.21 -0.86
N PHE A 64 5.08 -23.70 -1.37
CA PHE A 64 3.97 -24.51 -1.89
C PHE A 64 3.63 -24.23 -3.36
N ASP A 65 4.37 -23.34 -4.03
CA ASP A 65 4.10 -22.89 -5.41
C ASP A 65 2.69 -22.31 -5.61
N LEU A 66 2.06 -21.82 -4.52
CA LEU A 66 0.74 -21.19 -4.58
C LEU A 66 0.83 -19.77 -5.16
N PRO A 67 -0.22 -19.26 -5.83
CA PRO A 67 -0.25 -17.87 -6.27
C PRO A 67 -0.06 -16.91 -5.09
N PHE A 68 0.86 -15.96 -5.23
CA PHE A 68 1.15 -14.97 -4.18
C PHE A 68 -0.11 -14.18 -3.79
N GLY A 69 -0.91 -13.74 -4.77
CA GLY A 69 -2.12 -12.95 -4.53
C GLY A 69 -3.14 -13.72 -3.68
N ALA A 70 -3.43 -14.97 -4.06
CA ALA A 70 -4.27 -15.86 -3.27
C ALA A 70 -3.76 -16.06 -1.84
N ALA A 71 -2.46 -16.32 -1.66
CA ALA A 71 -1.85 -16.48 -0.34
C ALA A 71 -1.96 -15.20 0.51
N PHE A 72 -1.65 -14.05 -0.09
CA PHE A 72 -1.73 -12.75 0.58
C PHE A 72 -3.17 -12.43 1.00
N PHE A 73 -4.16 -12.66 0.14
CA PHE A 73 -5.57 -12.46 0.46
C PHE A 73 -6.02 -13.38 1.60
N ALA A 74 -5.68 -14.67 1.53
CA ALA A 74 -6.02 -15.66 2.55
C ALA A 74 -5.43 -15.32 3.93
N ILE A 75 -4.17 -14.87 3.99
CA ILE A 75 -3.53 -14.44 5.22
C ILE A 75 -4.25 -13.23 5.83
N ASN A 76 -4.79 -12.32 5.02
CA ASN A 76 -5.48 -11.11 5.48
C ASN A 76 -6.92 -11.36 5.99
N LEU A 77 -7.58 -12.46 5.60
CA LEU A 77 -8.94 -12.80 6.05
C LEU A 77 -9.16 -12.71 7.58
N PRO A 78 -8.34 -13.36 8.44
CA PRO A 78 -8.51 -13.26 9.88
C PRO A 78 -8.34 -11.82 10.38
N PHE A 79 -7.46 -11.02 9.75
CA PHE A 79 -7.24 -9.63 10.13
C PHE A 79 -8.43 -8.73 9.79
N TYR A 80 -9.23 -9.04 8.77
CA TYR A 80 -10.48 -8.30 8.52
C TYR A 80 -11.49 -8.47 9.66
N ILE A 81 -11.56 -9.66 10.26
CA ILE A 81 -12.43 -9.91 11.41
C ILE A 81 -11.98 -9.07 12.61
N PHE A 82 -10.67 -8.95 12.83
CA PHE A 82 -10.10 -8.09 13.87
C PHE A 82 -10.30 -6.60 13.56
N ALA A 83 -10.08 -6.18 12.31
CA ALA A 83 -10.25 -4.79 11.88
C ALA A 83 -11.70 -4.32 12.03
N LEU A 84 -12.68 -5.17 11.73
CA LEU A 84 -14.10 -4.85 11.93
C LEU A 84 -14.43 -4.57 13.39
N ARG A 85 -13.79 -5.28 14.32
CA ARG A 85 -14.01 -5.10 15.76
C ARG A 85 -13.22 -3.92 16.34
N ALA A 86 -12.00 -3.67 15.86
CA ALA A 86 -11.10 -2.70 16.46
C ALA A 86 -11.09 -1.33 15.78
N LEU A 87 -11.20 -1.26 14.45
CA LEU A 87 -11.10 -0.02 13.66
C LEU A 87 -12.43 0.40 13.01
N GLY A 88 -13.38 -0.52 12.90
CA GLY A 88 -14.71 -0.26 12.37
C GLY A 88 -14.86 -0.59 10.88
N ARG A 89 -16.10 -0.38 10.39
CA ARG A 89 -16.53 -0.87 9.06
C ARG A 89 -15.89 -0.14 7.89
N GLU A 90 -15.76 1.19 7.98
CA GLU A 90 -15.23 2.00 6.88
C GLU A 90 -13.75 1.66 6.60
N PHE A 91 -12.93 1.62 7.65
CA PHE A 91 -11.52 1.25 7.56
C PHE A 91 -11.34 -0.17 7.01
N THR A 92 -12.16 -1.12 7.48
CA THR A 92 -12.10 -2.50 7.01
C THR A 92 -12.45 -2.59 5.53
N LEU A 93 -13.48 -1.88 5.06
CA LEU A 93 -13.87 -1.91 3.65
C LEU A 93 -12.75 -1.34 2.77
N LYS A 94 -12.13 -0.22 3.16
CA LYS A 94 -10.98 0.36 2.44
C LYS A 94 -9.83 -0.63 2.37
N THR A 95 -9.42 -1.21 3.51
CA THR A 95 -8.34 -2.21 3.57
C THR A 95 -8.65 -3.46 2.74
N PHE A 96 -9.90 -3.94 2.80
CA PHE A 96 -10.34 -5.08 2.02
C PHE A 96 -10.22 -4.81 0.52
N CYS A 97 -10.71 -3.65 0.05
CA CYS A 97 -10.58 -3.24 -1.34
C CYS A 97 -9.12 -3.11 -1.76
N THR A 98 -8.26 -2.51 -0.93
CA THR A 98 -6.82 -2.38 -1.19
C THR A 98 -6.15 -3.74 -1.37
N VAL A 99 -6.36 -4.66 -0.41
CA VAL A 99 -5.71 -5.98 -0.43
C VAL A 99 -6.26 -6.85 -1.55
N LEU A 100 -7.57 -6.80 -1.81
CA LEU A 100 -8.18 -7.50 -2.94
C LEU A 100 -7.59 -7.02 -4.26
N LEU A 101 -7.55 -5.70 -4.46
CA LEU A 101 -7.02 -5.09 -5.67
C LEU A 101 -5.53 -5.42 -5.85
N LEU A 102 -4.72 -5.29 -4.79
CA LEU A 102 -3.31 -5.68 -4.81
C LEU A 102 -3.13 -7.16 -5.17
N SER A 103 -3.95 -8.04 -4.61
CA SER A 103 -3.90 -9.48 -4.88
C SER A 103 -4.18 -9.76 -6.36
N VAL A 104 -5.22 -9.14 -6.92
CA VAL A 104 -5.54 -9.24 -8.36
C VAL A 104 -4.42 -8.67 -9.22
N CYS A 105 -3.91 -7.47 -8.90
CA CYS A 105 -2.82 -6.84 -9.65
C CYS A 105 -1.55 -7.70 -9.64
N THR A 106 -1.17 -8.30 -8.50
CA THR A 106 0.05 -9.12 -8.40
C THR A 106 -0.03 -10.45 -9.14
N GLU A 107 -1.23 -10.97 -9.40
CA GLU A 107 -1.45 -12.14 -10.25
C GLU A 107 -1.56 -11.77 -11.73
N TRP A 108 -2.13 -10.60 -12.04
CA TRP A 108 -2.30 -10.17 -13.41
C TRP A 108 -1.03 -9.56 -14.03
N LEU A 109 -0.23 -8.88 -13.23
CA LEU A 109 0.97 -8.17 -13.68
C LEU A 109 2.00 -9.05 -14.42
N PRO A 110 2.31 -10.30 -14.01
CA PRO A 110 3.19 -11.19 -14.76
C PRO A 110 2.72 -11.51 -16.19
N SER A 111 1.41 -11.40 -16.46
CA SER A 111 0.87 -11.58 -17.81
C SER A 111 1.07 -10.37 -18.72
N LEU A 112 1.30 -9.19 -18.12
CA LEU A 112 1.53 -7.93 -18.83
C LEU A 112 3.02 -7.58 -18.95
N LEU A 113 3.81 -8.00 -17.96
CA LEU A 113 5.22 -7.64 -17.83
C LEU A 113 6.02 -8.87 -17.40
N SER A 114 6.98 -9.27 -18.24
CA SER A 114 7.97 -10.30 -17.92
C SER A 114 9.33 -9.63 -17.74
N ILE A 115 9.92 -9.81 -16.56
CA ILE A 115 11.28 -9.34 -16.27
C ILE A 115 12.22 -10.47 -16.69
N ALA A 116 13.03 -10.24 -17.73
CA ALA A 116 13.96 -11.26 -18.23
C ALA A 116 15.21 -11.37 -17.34
N HIS A 117 15.70 -10.22 -16.84
CA HIS A 117 16.82 -10.15 -15.94
C HIS A 117 16.81 -8.82 -15.18
N VAL A 118 16.97 -8.88 -13.87
CA VAL A 118 17.19 -7.73 -13.00
C VAL A 118 18.27 -8.09 -11.99
N ASP A 119 19.20 -7.17 -11.77
CA ASP A 119 20.21 -7.32 -10.72
C ASP A 119 19.54 -7.29 -9.33
N PRO A 120 19.86 -8.21 -8.40
CA PRO A 120 19.21 -8.27 -7.09
C PRO A 120 19.35 -6.99 -6.24
N VAL A 121 20.47 -6.26 -6.35
CA VAL A 121 20.66 -5.00 -5.61
C VAL A 121 19.75 -3.93 -6.18
N PHE A 122 19.66 -3.84 -7.51
CA PHE A 122 18.72 -2.93 -8.16
C PHE A 122 17.26 -3.28 -7.83
N ALA A 123 16.91 -4.57 -7.82
CA ALA A 123 15.59 -5.06 -7.44
C ALA A 123 15.22 -4.66 -6.01
N ALA A 124 16.15 -4.79 -5.06
CA ALA A 124 15.95 -4.42 -3.67
C ALA A 124 15.66 -2.93 -3.52
N ILE A 125 16.45 -2.08 -4.20
CA ILE A 125 16.31 -0.62 -4.14
C ILE A 125 15.00 -0.18 -4.80
N MET A 126 14.74 -0.63 -6.03
CA MET A 126 13.54 -0.25 -6.78
C MET A 126 12.28 -0.82 -6.15
N GLY A 127 12.30 -2.10 -5.76
CA GLY A 127 11.20 -2.74 -5.06
C GLY A 127 10.89 -2.03 -3.74
N GLY A 128 11.92 -1.65 -2.97
CA GLY A 128 11.77 -0.88 -1.73
C GLY A 128 11.18 0.50 -1.94
N LEU A 129 11.68 1.25 -2.93
CA LEU A 129 11.16 2.57 -3.28
C LEU A 129 9.69 2.49 -3.73
N LEU A 130 9.36 1.55 -4.61
CA LEU A 130 7.99 1.34 -5.09
C LEU A 130 7.04 0.93 -3.96
N ALA A 131 7.47 0.02 -3.07
CA ALA A 131 6.69 -0.36 -1.89
C ALA A 131 6.42 0.84 -0.98
N GLY A 132 7.46 1.61 -0.65
CA GLY A 132 7.34 2.79 0.21
C GLY A 132 6.40 3.83 -0.40
N THR A 133 6.55 4.12 -1.68
CA THR A 133 5.69 5.10 -2.38
C THR A 133 4.24 4.62 -2.46
N GLY A 134 4.02 3.33 -2.79
CA GLY A 134 2.68 2.75 -2.86
C GLY A 134 1.98 2.73 -1.50
N LEU A 135 2.71 2.46 -0.42
CA LEU A 135 2.17 2.53 0.95
C LEU A 135 1.83 3.95 1.39
N LEU A 136 2.58 4.96 0.95
CA LEU A 136 2.27 6.38 1.27
C LEU A 136 1.06 6.91 0.51
N MET A 137 0.72 6.32 -0.64
CA MET A 137 -0.47 6.68 -1.41
C MET A 137 -1.76 6.09 -0.82
N LEU A 138 -1.66 5.02 -0.02
CA LEU A 138 -2.79 4.24 0.52
C LEU A 138 -3.17 4.69 1.94
#